data_AF-A0A8J8DHL6-F1
#
_entry.id   AF-A0A8J8DHL6-F1
#
_cell.length_a   1.000
_cell.length_b   1.000
_cell.length_c   1.000
_cell.angle_alpha   90.00
_cell.angle_beta   90.00
_cell.angle_gamma   90.00
#
_symmetry.space_group_name_H-M   'P 1'
#
loop_
_entity.id
_entity.type
_entity.pdbx_description
1 polymer ?
#
loop_
_entity_poly.entity_id
_entity_poly.type
_entity_poly.pdbx_seq_one_letter_code
_entity_poly.pdbx_strand_id
1 'polypeptide(L)'
;MRRTGLIRLEYRPEELQYLISSDDVEEMLADYASSHSISETYRKELERFVWQFLRFVKTGRLESGNRIKAPTNREEYVVSRRVLVEYVRALIRAGYANSSMTKRLQAVILLLRMMGVSEVLIDALKDPLRKVNTARKIEQEENTPDLTLEDAREFFKRLELLFQLGRLKEKQYAKALAFALLLFSTGRRVSEVVQLRIDDIDFETHAIKLPAARTKEGKLLGIEGHKIVFMTREAEYAVKYYLELSGDEIRRRDGYLFMRPGKRSLKDTFLHKIAKKSRNLEDLGANLNFITSDGLHRFEIKYFRKLLIQEWERRAEEKGMNNEKVFGAVRKLTGHRPSNDVHRTNYARISVQELWKYYRELYYDISVLTEGQKRMIGILPRKTASKPTIPEGSFNSPSKTNATIQHGMALMAPVHSAEYTGLLN
;
A
#
# COMPACT_ATOMS: atom_id res chain seq x y z
N MET A 1 30.98 71.82 23.24
CA MET A 1 31.26 70.47 22.72
C MET A 1 30.00 69.62 22.82
N ARG A 2 29.33 69.34 21.69
CA ARG A 2 28.17 68.43 21.67
C ARG A 2 28.70 66.98 21.68
N ARG A 3 28.36 66.21 22.71
CA ARG A 3 28.60 64.77 22.75
C ARG A 3 27.74 64.12 21.66
N THR A 4 28.35 63.73 20.54
CA THR A 4 27.78 62.78 19.59
C THR A 4 27.65 61.44 20.31
N GLY A 5 26.46 61.14 20.80
CA GLY A 5 26.14 59.84 21.36
C GLY A 5 26.22 58.77 20.28
N LEU A 6 27.10 57.78 20.48
CA LEU A 6 27.12 56.55 19.69
C LEU A 6 25.79 55.82 19.91
N ILE A 7 24.97 55.74 18.86
CA ILE A 7 23.77 54.88 18.86
C ILE A 7 24.25 53.46 18.60
N ARG A 8 24.11 52.58 19.60
CA ARG A 8 24.35 51.15 19.44
C ARG A 8 23.16 50.55 18.69
N LEU A 9 23.34 50.24 17.41
CA LEU A 9 22.36 49.47 16.64
C LEU A 9 22.38 48.03 17.16
N GLU A 10 21.38 47.65 17.94
CA GLU A 10 21.17 46.26 18.34
C GLU A 10 20.41 45.53 17.22
N TYR A 11 21.01 44.47 16.69
CA TYR A 11 20.34 43.60 15.74
C TYR A 11 19.18 42.88 16.42
N ARG A 12 17.95 43.13 15.94
CA ARG A 12 16.71 42.52 16.44
C ARG A 12 16.12 41.57 15.39
N PRO A 13 16.54 40.30 15.39
CA PRO A 13 16.09 39.34 14.38
C PRO A 13 14.56 39.11 14.39
N GLU A 14 13.89 39.40 15.51
CA GLU A 14 12.43 39.35 15.65
C GLU A 14 11.69 40.41 14.83
N GLU A 15 12.37 41.52 14.49
CA GLU A 15 11.82 42.64 13.73
C GLU A 15 12.07 42.49 12.21
N LEU A 16 12.79 41.43 11.78
CA LEU A 16 13.05 41.19 10.36
C LEU A 16 11.77 40.90 9.58
N GLN A 17 11.69 41.53 8.42
CA GLN A 17 10.65 41.33 7.41
C GLN A 17 11.31 40.97 6.08
N TYR A 18 10.74 39.97 5.41
CA TYR A 18 11.18 39.52 4.09
C TYR A 18 10.05 39.77 3.11
N LEU A 19 10.36 40.47 2.02
CA LEU A 19 9.46 40.65 0.90
C LEU A 19 9.69 39.49 -0.07
N ILE A 20 8.65 38.71 -0.36
CA ILE A 20 8.69 37.60 -1.31
C ILE A 20 7.69 37.92 -2.41
N SER A 21 8.11 37.91 -3.68
CA SER A 21 7.17 38.11 -4.79
C SER A 21 6.61 36.78 -5.31
N SER A 22 5.44 36.81 -5.96
CA SER A 22 4.86 35.64 -6.62
C SER A 22 5.78 35.07 -7.70
N ASP A 23 6.54 35.92 -8.38
CA ASP A 23 7.39 35.53 -9.50
C ASP A 23 8.59 34.70 -8.98
N ASP A 24 9.22 35.14 -7.88
CA ASP A 24 10.29 34.39 -7.21
C ASP A 24 9.81 33.00 -6.77
N VAL A 25 8.57 32.91 -6.28
CA VAL A 25 7.97 31.65 -5.82
C VAL A 25 7.74 30.69 -6.99
N GLU A 26 7.27 31.19 -8.13
CA GLU A 26 7.07 30.37 -9.33
C GLU A 26 8.41 29.86 -9.88
N GLU A 27 9.42 30.72 -9.94
CA GLU A 27 10.79 30.36 -10.34
C GLU A 27 11.34 29.28 -9.41
N MET A 28 11.26 29.48 -8.09
CA MET A 28 11.69 28.49 -7.10
C MET A 28 10.99 27.15 -7.26
N LEU A 29 9.67 27.13 -7.47
CA LEU A 29 8.92 25.89 -7.64
C LEU A 29 9.30 25.17 -8.94
N ALA A 30 9.61 25.92 -10.00
CA ALA A 30 10.10 25.37 -11.26
C ALA A 30 11.50 24.77 -11.11
N ASP A 31 12.42 25.50 -10.47
CA ASP A 31 13.79 25.08 -10.20
C ASP A 31 13.86 23.87 -9.27
N TYR A 32 13.04 23.86 -8.22
CA TYR A 32 12.97 22.72 -7.32
C TYR A 32 12.44 21.48 -8.05
N ALA A 33 11.43 21.65 -8.91
CA ALA A 33 10.87 20.55 -9.68
C ALA A 33 11.86 19.97 -10.70
N SER A 34 12.65 20.83 -11.38
CA SER A 34 13.63 20.41 -12.38
C SER A 34 14.84 19.73 -11.74
N SER A 35 15.33 20.23 -10.60
CA SER A 35 16.54 19.74 -9.93
C SER A 35 16.33 18.45 -9.12
N HIS A 36 15.12 18.20 -8.58
CA HIS A 36 14.89 17.09 -7.63
C HIS A 36 14.09 15.90 -8.19
N SER A 37 13.78 15.88 -9.50
CA SER A 37 13.03 14.79 -10.16
C SER A 37 11.78 14.33 -9.39
N ILE A 38 11.04 15.29 -8.83
CA ILE A 38 9.92 15.00 -7.93
C ILE A 38 8.70 14.49 -8.69
N SER A 39 7.89 13.64 -8.03
CA SER A 39 6.64 13.16 -8.64
C SER A 39 5.63 14.31 -8.82
N GLU A 40 4.86 14.27 -9.90
CA GLU A 40 3.81 15.25 -10.22
C GLU A 40 2.79 15.44 -9.07
N THR A 41 2.47 14.36 -8.35
CA THR A 41 1.57 14.45 -7.17
C THR A 41 2.21 15.24 -6.03
N TYR A 42 3.51 15.05 -5.79
CA TYR A 42 4.23 15.79 -4.76
C TYR A 42 4.41 17.26 -5.16
N ARG A 43 4.74 17.54 -6.43
CA ARG A 43 4.82 18.90 -6.97
C ARG A 43 3.53 19.69 -6.71
N LYS A 44 2.37 19.14 -7.09
CA LYS A 44 1.06 19.75 -6.85
C LYS A 44 0.73 19.92 -5.37
N GLU A 45 1.16 18.98 -4.53
CA GLU A 45 0.95 19.08 -3.08
C GLU A 45 1.82 20.19 -2.47
N LEU A 46 3.08 20.29 -2.88
CA LEU A 46 4.02 21.34 -2.47
C LEU A 46 3.52 22.72 -2.89
N GLU A 47 3.21 22.90 -4.18
CA GLU A 47 2.67 24.13 -4.75
C GLU A 47 1.42 24.59 -3.99
N ARG A 48 0.46 23.69 -3.76
CA ARG A 48 -0.76 24.00 -3.00
C ARG A 48 -0.44 24.51 -1.59
N PHE A 49 0.52 23.91 -0.88
CA PHE A 49 0.87 24.32 0.49
C PHE A 49 1.60 25.65 0.53
N VAL A 50 2.51 25.90 -0.42
CA VAL A 50 3.18 27.19 -0.59
C VAL A 50 2.17 28.30 -0.82
N TRP A 51 1.27 28.15 -1.80
CA TRP A 51 0.27 29.17 -2.09
C TRP A 51 -0.75 29.34 -0.96
N GLN A 52 -1.09 28.26 -0.24
CA GLN A 52 -1.94 28.36 0.94
C GLN A 52 -1.31 29.25 2.02
N PHE A 53 0.00 29.10 2.24
CA PHE A 53 0.75 29.94 3.17
C PHE A 53 0.79 31.39 2.69
N LEU A 54 1.12 31.66 1.43
CA LEU A 54 1.21 33.04 0.91
C LEU A 54 -0.15 33.75 0.94
N ARG A 55 -1.25 33.05 0.65
CA ARG A 55 -2.61 33.60 0.86
C ARG A 55 -2.89 33.90 2.33
N PHE A 56 -2.42 33.06 3.25
CA PHE A 56 -2.50 33.35 4.69
C PHE A 56 -1.69 34.60 5.05
N VAL A 57 -0.46 34.75 4.53
CA VAL A 57 0.36 35.95 4.75
C VAL A 57 -0.41 37.22 4.35
N LYS A 58 -1.10 37.18 3.20
CA LYS A 58 -1.87 38.31 2.67
C LYS A 58 -3.17 38.59 3.44
N THR A 59 -3.90 37.56 3.84
CA THR A 59 -5.29 37.71 4.32
C THR A 59 -5.47 37.48 5.82
N GLY A 60 -4.46 36.91 6.49
CA GLY A 60 -4.55 36.41 7.87
C GLY A 60 -5.51 35.21 8.04
N ARG A 61 -6.06 34.67 6.93
CA ARG A 61 -7.05 33.59 6.94
C ARG A 61 -6.50 32.36 6.26
N LEU A 62 -6.74 31.22 6.88
CA LEU A 62 -6.31 29.94 6.35
C LEU A 62 -7.38 29.38 5.42
N GLU A 63 -7.14 29.43 4.11
CA GLU A 63 -8.05 28.83 3.14
C GLU A 63 -7.95 27.30 3.16
N SER A 64 -9.08 26.60 3.11
CA SER A 64 -9.12 25.15 3.00
C SER A 64 -9.52 24.74 1.58
N GLY A 65 -9.04 23.56 1.15
CA GLY A 65 -9.45 22.96 -0.12
C GLY A 65 -8.30 22.62 -1.08
N ASN A 66 -8.66 22.01 -2.21
CA ASN A 66 -7.73 21.47 -3.21
C ASN A 66 -7.48 22.42 -4.39
N ARG A 67 -8.07 23.61 -4.40
CA ARG A 67 -8.03 24.56 -5.54
C ARG A 67 -7.25 25.84 -5.25
N ILE A 68 -6.33 25.79 -4.29
CA ILE A 68 -5.44 26.92 -4.03
C ILE A 68 -4.41 26.94 -5.16
N LYS A 69 -4.36 28.07 -5.88
CA LYS A 69 -3.51 28.28 -7.05
C LYS A 69 -2.72 29.58 -6.89
N ALA A 70 -1.65 29.68 -7.68
CA ALA A 70 -0.91 30.91 -7.93
C ALA A 70 -1.86 32.08 -8.24
N PRO A 71 -1.51 33.31 -7.80
CA PRO A 71 -2.26 34.50 -8.18
C PRO A 71 -2.17 34.74 -9.69
N THR A 72 -3.15 35.43 -10.28
CA THR A 72 -3.14 35.78 -11.71
C THR A 72 -2.32 37.03 -12.00
N ASN A 73 -2.09 37.86 -10.99
CA ASN A 73 -1.30 39.07 -11.06
C ASN A 73 -0.09 38.92 -10.15
N ARG A 74 0.96 39.70 -10.42
CA ARG A 74 2.10 39.79 -9.52
C ARG A 74 1.66 40.26 -8.14
N GLU A 75 2.05 39.52 -7.11
CA GLU A 75 1.75 39.84 -5.72
C GLU A 75 3.03 39.82 -4.88
N GLU A 76 3.05 40.62 -3.82
CA GLU A 76 4.15 40.65 -2.86
C GLU A 76 3.64 40.25 -1.47
N TYR A 77 4.47 39.50 -0.74
CA TYR A 77 4.14 38.90 0.53
C TYR A 77 5.19 39.30 1.56
N VAL A 78 4.77 39.99 2.62
CA VAL A 78 5.66 40.39 3.73
C VAL A 78 5.64 39.31 4.80
N VAL A 79 6.72 38.55 4.90
CA VAL A 79 6.90 37.48 5.88
C VAL A 79 7.70 38.00 7.06
N SER A 80 7.16 37.81 8.26
CA SER A 80 7.81 38.13 9.54
C SER A 80 7.64 37.00 10.54
N ARG A 81 8.39 37.04 11.64
CA ARG A 81 8.29 36.03 12.71
C ARG A 81 6.87 35.92 13.24
N ARG A 82 6.20 37.08 13.40
CA ARG A 82 4.80 37.15 13.85
C ARG A 82 3.86 36.39 12.91
N VAL A 83 3.98 36.61 11.60
CA VAL A 83 3.17 35.92 10.59
C VAL A 83 3.38 34.40 10.64
N LEU A 84 4.63 33.94 10.81
CA LEU A 84 4.93 32.51 10.94
C LEU A 84 4.29 31.88 12.19
N VAL A 85 4.36 32.58 13.33
CA VAL A 85 3.72 32.12 14.58
C VAL A 85 2.20 32.10 14.44
N GLU A 86 1.61 33.13 13.84
CA GLU A 86 0.17 33.20 13.58
C GLU A 86 -0.30 32.10 12.62
N TYR A 87 0.51 31.76 11.61
CA TYR A 87 0.25 30.66 10.67
C TYR A 87 0.20 29.31 11.40
N VAL A 88 1.18 29.03 12.25
CA VAL A 88 1.20 27.80 13.07
C VAL A 88 -0.06 27.72 13.95
N ARG A 89 -0.43 28.82 14.61
CA ARG A 89 -1.66 28.88 15.42
C ARG A 89 -2.91 28.69 14.58
N ALA A 90 -2.94 29.21 13.35
CA ALA A 90 -4.06 29.00 12.42
C ALA A 90 -4.18 27.53 12.00
N LEU A 91 -3.05 26.84 11.74
CA LEU A 91 -3.04 25.41 11.43
C LEU A 91 -3.61 24.57 12.59
N ILE A 92 -3.22 24.88 13.82
CA ILE A 92 -3.72 24.19 15.03
C ILE A 92 -5.22 24.46 15.21
N ARG A 93 -5.64 25.73 15.16
CA ARG A 93 -7.07 26.11 15.32
C ARG A 93 -7.97 25.51 14.25
N ALA A 94 -7.46 25.31 13.04
CA ALA A 94 -8.19 24.66 11.95
C ALA A 94 -8.30 23.13 12.11
N GLY A 95 -7.68 22.53 13.14
CA GLY A 95 -7.79 21.10 13.44
C GLY A 95 -7.11 20.20 12.40
N TYR A 96 -6.04 20.68 11.75
CA TYR A 96 -5.30 19.83 10.82
C TYR A 96 -4.62 18.67 11.55
N ALA A 97 -4.76 17.46 11.02
CA ALA A 97 -4.03 16.29 11.52
C ALA A 97 -2.50 16.52 11.51
N ASN A 98 -1.78 15.91 12.46
CA ASN A 98 -0.34 16.11 12.62
C ASN A 98 0.46 15.84 11.35
N SER A 99 0.10 14.80 10.59
CA SER A 99 0.71 14.47 9.29
C SER A 99 0.50 15.58 8.24
N SER A 100 -0.66 16.24 8.27
CA SER A 100 -1.04 17.33 7.37
C SER A 100 -0.31 18.64 7.74
N MET A 101 -0.17 18.90 9.04
CA MET A 101 0.62 20.02 9.57
C MET A 101 2.11 19.86 9.23
N THR A 102 2.67 18.66 9.45
CA THR A 102 4.08 18.33 9.14
C THR A 102 4.43 18.75 7.71
N LYS A 103 3.62 18.33 6.73
CA LYS A 103 3.88 18.63 5.33
C LYS A 103 3.80 20.12 4.99
N ARG A 104 2.86 20.85 5.58
CA ARG A 104 2.72 22.29 5.37
C ARG A 104 3.90 23.05 5.95
N LEU A 105 4.29 22.74 7.19
CA LEU A 105 5.45 23.35 7.83
C LEU A 105 6.73 23.06 7.05
N GLN A 106 6.91 21.82 6.57
CA GLN A 106 8.04 21.47 5.70
C GLN A 106 8.04 22.23 4.38
N ALA A 107 6.88 22.39 3.73
CA ALA A 107 6.76 23.18 2.50
C ALA A 107 7.13 24.65 2.71
N VAL A 108 6.66 25.27 3.81
CA VAL A 108 7.00 26.65 4.14
C VAL A 108 8.48 26.80 4.50
N ILE A 109 9.04 25.88 5.29
CA ILE A 109 10.48 25.90 5.59
C ILE A 109 11.31 25.77 4.31
N LEU A 110 10.93 24.89 3.39
CA LEU A 110 11.60 24.75 2.09
C LEU A 110 11.55 26.07 1.29
N LEU A 111 10.36 26.67 1.15
CA LEU A 111 10.19 27.98 0.52
C LEU A 111 11.13 29.02 1.13
N LEU A 112 11.07 29.21 2.46
CA LEU A 112 11.84 30.25 3.14
C LEU A 112 13.35 30.04 2.96
N ARG A 113 13.84 28.79 3.00
CA ARG A 113 15.25 28.49 2.76
C ARG A 113 15.69 28.81 1.34
N MET A 114 14.87 28.45 0.35
CA MET A 114 15.18 28.75 -1.05
C MET A 114 15.13 30.26 -1.35
N MET A 115 14.34 31.01 -0.59
CA MET A 115 14.29 32.49 -0.64
C MET A 115 15.42 33.17 0.17
N GLY A 116 16.37 32.41 0.74
CA GLY A 116 17.47 32.98 1.52
C GLY A 116 17.06 33.61 2.85
N VAL A 117 15.89 33.26 3.39
CA VAL A 117 15.41 33.78 4.67
C VAL A 117 16.27 33.27 5.82
N SER A 118 16.64 34.15 6.76
CA SER A 118 17.46 33.81 7.92
C SER A 118 16.87 32.65 8.75
N GLU A 119 17.74 31.72 9.16
CA GLU A 119 17.35 30.56 9.97
C GLU A 119 16.70 30.96 11.31
N VAL A 120 17.02 32.14 11.86
CA VAL A 120 16.39 32.66 13.09
C VAL A 120 14.88 32.87 12.91
N LEU A 121 14.45 33.30 11.72
CA LEU A 121 13.03 33.42 11.37
C LEU A 121 12.40 32.02 11.20
N ILE A 122 13.10 31.13 10.50
CA ILE A 122 12.67 29.76 10.18
C ILE A 122 12.50 28.93 11.46
N ASP A 123 13.27 29.20 12.51
CA ASP A 123 13.15 28.52 13.80
C ASP A 123 11.74 28.66 14.42
N ALA A 124 11.00 29.72 14.08
CA ALA A 124 9.59 29.87 14.47
C ALA A 124 8.70 28.73 13.95
N LEU A 125 9.13 28.01 12.90
CA LEU A 125 8.44 26.84 12.34
C LEU A 125 9.08 25.52 12.76
N LYS A 126 10.39 25.47 13.04
CA LYS A 126 11.10 24.22 13.37
C LYS A 126 10.64 23.62 14.70
N ASP A 127 10.46 24.43 15.73
CA ASP A 127 10.03 23.92 17.04
C ASP A 127 8.59 23.39 17.00
N PRO A 128 7.61 24.11 16.40
CA PRO A 128 6.31 23.53 16.10
C PRO A 128 6.39 22.24 15.27
N LEU A 129 7.23 22.20 14.23
CA LEU A 129 7.42 21.01 13.40
C LEU A 129 7.95 19.83 14.23
N ARG A 130 8.92 20.04 15.13
CA ARG A 130 9.43 19.01 16.04
C ARG A 130 8.31 18.48 16.93
N LYS A 131 7.53 19.37 17.57
CA LYS A 131 6.40 18.98 18.43
C LYS A 131 5.34 18.18 17.67
N VAL A 132 4.96 18.64 16.48
CA VAL A 132 4.01 17.95 15.60
C VAL A 132 4.55 16.59 15.15
N ASN A 133 5.84 16.48 14.84
CA ASN A 133 6.47 15.20 14.49
C ASN A 133 6.48 14.22 15.68
N THR A 134 6.75 14.69 16.90
CA THR A 134 6.67 13.87 18.11
C THR A 134 5.25 13.40 18.35
N ALA A 135 4.26 14.31 18.32
CA ALA A 135 2.85 13.98 18.48
C ALA A 135 2.38 13.00 17.41
N ARG A 136 2.78 13.20 16.15
CA ARG A 136 2.51 12.26 15.06
C ARG A 136 3.10 10.88 15.32
N LYS A 137 4.33 10.80 15.85
CA LYS A 137 4.98 9.52 16.14
C LYS A 137 4.20 8.76 17.22
N ILE A 138 3.82 9.45 18.29
CA ILE A 138 2.96 8.91 19.37
C ILE A 138 1.62 8.44 18.79
N GLU A 139 0.93 9.30 18.03
CA GLU A 139 -0.34 8.95 17.37
C GLU A 139 -0.21 7.73 16.45
N GLN A 140 0.91 7.60 15.74
CA GLN A 140 1.18 6.44 14.88
C GLN A 140 1.45 5.17 15.69
N GLU A 141 2.16 5.26 16.81
CA GLU A 141 2.42 4.14 17.71
C GLU A 141 1.13 3.67 18.41
N GLU A 142 0.29 4.60 18.86
CA GLU A 142 -0.99 4.31 19.52
C GLU A 142 -2.05 3.76 18.54
N ASN A 143 -2.10 4.26 17.30
CA ASN A 143 -3.07 3.82 16.27
C ASN A 143 -2.49 2.74 15.34
N THR A 144 -1.50 1.99 15.80
CA THR A 144 -0.89 0.89 15.05
C THR A 144 -1.72 -0.37 15.30
N PRO A 145 -2.49 -0.89 14.31
CA PRO A 145 -3.36 -2.06 14.53
C PRO A 145 -2.56 -3.30 14.91
N ASP A 146 -3.04 -4.06 15.89
CA ASP A 146 -2.45 -5.36 16.20
C ASP A 146 -3.17 -6.45 15.41
N LEU A 147 -2.46 -7.08 14.48
CA LEU A 147 -3.06 -7.97 13.48
C LEU A 147 -2.58 -9.40 13.65
N THR A 148 -3.51 -10.33 13.55
CA THR A 148 -3.28 -11.76 13.72
C THR A 148 -3.58 -12.52 12.43
N LEU A 149 -3.15 -13.78 12.36
CA LEU A 149 -3.47 -14.63 11.22
C LEU A 149 -4.98 -14.83 11.03
N GLU A 150 -5.77 -14.67 12.09
CA GLU A 150 -7.23 -14.69 12.04
C GLU A 150 -7.82 -13.54 11.21
N ASP A 151 -7.21 -12.35 11.22
CA ASP A 151 -7.66 -11.26 10.35
C ASP A 151 -7.48 -11.62 8.87
N ALA A 152 -6.38 -12.29 8.53
CA ALA A 152 -6.17 -12.77 7.16
C ALA A 152 -7.20 -13.83 6.79
N ARG A 153 -7.41 -14.83 7.66
CA ARG A 153 -8.40 -15.91 7.48
C ARG A 153 -9.81 -15.37 7.32
N GLU A 154 -10.21 -14.41 8.16
CA GLU A 154 -11.50 -13.76 8.10
C GLU A 154 -11.66 -12.99 6.77
N PHE A 155 -10.64 -12.26 6.32
CA PHE A 155 -10.68 -11.63 5.00
C PHE A 155 -10.98 -12.64 3.88
N PHE A 156 -10.27 -13.77 3.85
CA PHE A 156 -10.44 -14.79 2.81
C PHE A 156 -11.79 -15.51 2.90
N LYS A 157 -12.27 -15.80 4.11
CA LYS A 157 -13.61 -16.33 4.35
C LYS A 157 -14.70 -15.38 3.84
N ARG A 158 -14.59 -14.08 4.12
CA ARG A 158 -15.54 -13.08 3.62
C ARG A 158 -15.47 -12.90 2.11
N LEU A 159 -14.28 -13.02 1.53
CA LEU A 159 -14.10 -13.00 0.08
C LEU A 159 -14.76 -14.21 -0.59
N GLU A 160 -14.67 -15.40 0.03
CA GLU A 160 -15.40 -16.59 -0.43
C GLU A 160 -16.91 -16.39 -0.32
N LEU A 161 -17.39 -15.79 0.77
CA LEU A 161 -18.81 -15.52 0.95
C LEU A 161 -19.35 -14.57 -0.13
N LEU A 162 -18.58 -13.55 -0.53
CA LEU A 162 -18.95 -12.70 -1.67
C LEU A 162 -19.11 -13.50 -2.98
N PHE A 163 -18.28 -14.52 -3.19
CA PHE A 163 -18.40 -15.41 -4.34
C PHE A 163 -19.63 -16.32 -4.24
N GLN A 164 -19.86 -16.94 -3.08
CA GLN A 164 -21.02 -17.80 -2.83
C GLN A 164 -22.35 -17.03 -2.96
N LEU A 165 -22.38 -15.76 -2.56
CA LEU A 165 -23.54 -14.86 -2.73
C LEU A 165 -23.71 -14.35 -4.18
N GLY A 166 -22.91 -14.82 -5.14
CA GLY A 166 -22.96 -14.40 -6.54
C GLY A 166 -22.55 -12.95 -6.78
N ARG A 167 -21.94 -12.27 -5.79
CA ARG A 167 -21.50 -10.87 -5.93
C ARG A 167 -20.24 -10.74 -6.76
N LEU A 168 -19.47 -11.82 -6.91
CA LEU A 168 -18.30 -11.92 -7.76
C LEU A 168 -18.48 -13.08 -8.73
N LYS A 169 -18.19 -12.86 -10.01
CA LYS A 169 -18.04 -13.95 -10.99
C LYS A 169 -16.74 -14.70 -10.72
N GLU A 170 -16.67 -15.98 -11.10
CA GLU A 170 -15.50 -16.86 -10.87
C GLU A 170 -14.19 -16.20 -11.28
N LYS A 171 -14.10 -15.66 -12.51
CA LYS A 171 -12.90 -14.97 -12.98
C LYS A 171 -12.52 -13.74 -12.13
N GLN A 172 -13.50 -12.99 -11.64
CA GLN A 172 -13.26 -11.83 -10.77
C GLN A 172 -12.81 -12.26 -9.38
N TYR A 173 -13.39 -13.36 -8.88
CA TYR A 173 -13.03 -13.96 -7.60
C TYR A 173 -11.61 -14.54 -7.63
N ALA A 174 -11.27 -15.36 -8.63
CA ALA A 174 -9.92 -15.90 -8.83
C ALA A 174 -8.87 -14.78 -8.89
N LYS A 175 -9.18 -13.69 -9.63
CA LYS A 175 -8.33 -12.50 -9.68
C LYS A 175 -8.15 -11.85 -8.30
N ALA A 176 -9.22 -11.70 -7.52
CA ALA A 176 -9.19 -11.11 -6.19
C ALA A 176 -8.42 -11.98 -5.19
N LEU A 177 -8.63 -13.29 -5.25
CA LEU A 177 -7.95 -14.28 -4.44
C LEU A 177 -6.44 -14.25 -4.67
N ALA A 178 -6.00 -14.37 -5.93
CA ALA A 178 -4.58 -14.31 -6.30
C ALA A 178 -3.94 -12.97 -5.89
N PHE A 179 -4.63 -11.85 -6.12
CA PHE A 179 -4.10 -10.52 -5.76
C PHE A 179 -3.95 -10.34 -4.24
N ALA A 180 -4.94 -10.78 -3.45
CA ALA A 180 -4.90 -10.69 -1.99
C ALA A 180 -3.81 -11.62 -1.41
N LEU A 181 -3.69 -12.85 -1.91
CA LEU A 181 -2.64 -13.78 -1.49
C LEU A 181 -1.24 -13.29 -1.86
N LEU A 182 -1.05 -12.61 -2.99
CA LEU A 182 0.23 -12.00 -3.32
C LEU A 182 0.56 -10.82 -2.39
N LEU A 183 -0.42 -10.02 -1.98
CA LEU A 183 -0.20 -8.98 -0.97
C LEU A 183 0.19 -9.59 0.39
N PHE A 184 -0.51 -10.64 0.80
CA PHE A 184 -0.25 -11.37 2.05
C PHE A 184 1.13 -12.03 2.04
N SER A 185 1.45 -12.78 0.99
CA SER A 185 2.70 -13.57 0.90
C SER A 185 3.95 -12.72 0.69
N THR A 186 3.86 -11.60 -0.04
CA THR A 186 5.05 -10.79 -0.38
C THR A 186 5.24 -9.58 0.53
N GLY A 187 4.17 -9.12 1.21
CA GLY A 187 4.17 -7.88 1.98
C GLY A 187 4.48 -6.63 1.14
N ARG A 188 4.34 -6.72 -0.19
CA ARG A 188 4.59 -5.62 -1.11
C ARG A 188 3.42 -4.66 -1.16
N ARG A 189 3.68 -3.43 -1.62
CA ARG A 189 2.63 -2.42 -1.74
C ARG A 189 1.63 -2.83 -2.82
N VAL A 190 0.38 -2.41 -2.66
CA VAL A 190 -0.67 -2.55 -3.69
C VAL A 190 -0.20 -2.12 -5.07
N SER A 191 0.50 -0.98 -5.15
CA SER A 191 1.02 -0.45 -6.41
C SER A 191 2.13 -1.31 -7.01
N GLU A 192 2.87 -2.07 -6.21
CA GLU A 192 3.93 -2.97 -6.69
C GLU A 192 3.29 -4.27 -7.21
N VAL A 193 2.40 -4.89 -6.43
CA VAL A 193 1.70 -6.14 -6.83
C VAL A 193 0.83 -5.94 -8.08
N VAL A 194 0.14 -4.80 -8.21
CA VAL A 194 -0.73 -4.55 -9.37
C VAL A 194 0.04 -4.46 -10.70
N GLN A 195 1.33 -4.13 -10.66
CA GLN A 195 2.21 -4.00 -11.82
C GLN A 195 2.94 -5.31 -12.17
N LEU A 196 2.65 -6.42 -11.48
CA LEU A 196 3.26 -7.72 -11.79
C LEU A 196 2.86 -8.23 -13.16
N ARG A 197 3.86 -8.72 -13.89
CA ARG A 197 3.71 -9.48 -15.13
C ARG A 197 3.92 -10.97 -14.85
N ILE A 198 3.44 -11.81 -15.74
CA ILE A 198 3.67 -13.25 -15.66
C ILE A 198 5.17 -13.60 -15.69
N ASP A 199 5.95 -12.92 -16.54
CA ASP A 199 7.40 -13.13 -16.67
C ASP A 199 8.19 -12.68 -15.43
N ASP A 200 7.56 -11.94 -14.51
CA ASP A 200 8.17 -11.57 -13.23
C ASP A 200 8.13 -12.75 -12.23
N ILE A 201 7.37 -13.82 -12.51
CA ILE A 201 7.13 -14.94 -11.59
C ILE A 201 7.89 -16.18 -12.06
N ASP A 202 8.67 -16.74 -11.14
CA ASP A 202 9.32 -18.03 -11.28
C ASP A 202 8.62 -19.04 -10.36
N PHE A 203 7.85 -19.95 -10.97
CA PHE A 203 7.11 -20.98 -10.24
C PHE A 203 7.99 -22.12 -9.73
N GLU A 204 9.19 -22.32 -10.26
CA GLU A 204 10.11 -23.36 -9.79
C GLU A 204 10.79 -22.93 -8.50
N THR A 205 11.19 -21.66 -8.42
CA THR A 205 11.86 -21.10 -7.24
C THR A 205 10.89 -20.40 -6.28
N HIS A 206 9.59 -20.39 -6.58
CA HIS A 206 8.52 -19.65 -5.87
C HIS A 206 8.80 -18.15 -5.74
N ALA A 207 9.67 -17.61 -6.60
CA ALA A 207 10.20 -16.26 -6.49
C ALA A 207 9.47 -15.30 -7.44
N ILE A 208 9.43 -14.03 -7.04
CA ILE A 208 8.94 -12.93 -7.86
C ILE A 208 10.05 -11.89 -7.96
N LYS A 209 10.43 -11.57 -9.19
CA LYS A 209 11.39 -10.52 -9.52
C LYS A 209 10.63 -9.21 -9.72
N LEU A 210 10.78 -8.28 -8.79
CA LEU A 210 10.19 -6.95 -8.86
C LEU A 210 11.19 -5.96 -9.44
N PRO A 211 10.97 -5.43 -10.65
CA PRO A 211 11.89 -4.44 -11.23
C PRO A 211 11.99 -3.21 -10.34
N ALA A 212 13.21 -2.78 -10.04
CA ALA A 212 13.47 -1.64 -9.15
C ALA A 212 12.76 -0.37 -9.66
N ALA A 213 12.74 -0.15 -10.98
CA ALA A 213 12.01 0.92 -11.66
C ALA A 213 10.49 0.93 -11.40
N ARG A 214 9.89 -0.17 -10.95
CA ARG A 214 8.46 -0.26 -10.59
C ARG A 214 8.21 -0.06 -9.09
N THR A 215 9.25 -0.05 -8.27
CA THR A 215 9.18 0.19 -6.82
C THR A 215 9.33 1.68 -6.50
N LYS A 216 8.76 2.13 -5.36
CA LYS A 216 8.95 3.51 -4.91
C LYS A 216 10.43 3.82 -4.63
N GLU A 217 11.14 2.88 -4.03
CA GLU A 217 12.55 3.01 -3.66
C GLU A 217 13.46 3.12 -4.89
N GLY A 218 13.30 2.22 -5.87
CA GLY A 218 14.12 2.26 -7.08
C GLY A 218 13.87 3.50 -7.93
N LYS A 219 12.61 3.97 -8.04
CA LYS A 219 12.30 5.24 -8.71
C LYS A 219 12.96 6.46 -8.05
N LEU A 220 12.98 6.51 -6.72
CA LEU A 220 13.57 7.63 -5.99
C LEU A 220 15.09 7.68 -6.09
N LEU A 221 15.74 6.54 -6.34
CA LEU A 221 17.20 6.42 -6.29
C LEU A 221 17.82 6.16 -7.67
N GLY A 222 17.02 6.07 -8.73
CA GLY A 222 17.50 5.71 -10.06
C GLY A 222 18.19 4.34 -10.10
N ILE A 223 17.82 3.42 -9.21
CA ILE A 223 18.48 2.11 -9.10
C ILE A 223 17.93 1.16 -10.16
N GLU A 224 18.84 0.54 -10.92
CA GLU A 224 18.53 -0.53 -11.85
C GLU A 224 18.53 -1.92 -11.17
N GLY A 225 17.97 -2.91 -11.86
CA GLY A 225 17.89 -4.30 -11.36
C GLY A 225 16.54 -4.67 -10.76
N HIS A 226 16.53 -5.68 -9.87
CA HIS A 226 15.31 -6.25 -9.32
C HIS A 226 15.43 -6.56 -7.83
N LYS A 227 14.29 -6.54 -7.14
CA LYS A 227 14.14 -7.06 -5.78
C LYS A 227 13.47 -8.42 -5.87
N ILE A 228 13.92 -9.39 -5.08
CA ILE A 228 13.30 -10.71 -5.01
C ILE A 228 12.38 -10.77 -3.80
N VAL A 229 11.18 -11.33 -4.01
CA VAL A 229 10.26 -11.77 -2.94
C VAL A 229 9.77 -13.18 -3.27
N PHE A 230 9.04 -13.79 -2.34
CA PHE A 230 8.57 -15.15 -2.48
C PHE A 230 7.05 -15.23 -2.32
N MET A 231 6.48 -16.30 -2.85
CA MET A 231 5.08 -16.68 -2.68
C MET A 231 4.97 -17.76 -1.60
N THR A 232 3.87 -17.74 -0.85
CA THR A 232 3.45 -18.93 -0.10
C THR A 232 2.90 -19.98 -1.05
N ARG A 233 2.81 -21.23 -0.59
CA ARG A 233 2.20 -22.31 -1.38
C ARG A 233 0.78 -21.95 -1.84
N GLU A 234 -0.04 -21.39 -0.96
CA GLU A 234 -1.41 -20.96 -1.31
C GLU A 234 -1.43 -19.88 -2.40
N ALA A 235 -0.52 -18.91 -2.33
CA ALA A 235 -0.42 -17.85 -3.33
C ALA A 235 -0.05 -18.41 -4.71
N GLU A 236 0.88 -19.36 -4.77
CA GLU A 236 1.30 -19.99 -6.02
C GLU A 236 0.14 -20.69 -6.74
N TYR A 237 -0.61 -21.55 -6.03
CA TYR A 237 -1.75 -22.27 -6.59
C TYR A 237 -2.86 -21.31 -7.02
N ALA A 238 -3.12 -20.24 -6.25
CA ALA A 238 -4.12 -19.25 -6.62
C ALA A 238 -3.71 -18.46 -7.89
N VAL A 239 -2.42 -18.15 -8.05
CA VAL A 239 -1.92 -17.52 -9.28
C VAL A 239 -2.06 -18.48 -10.47
N LYS A 240 -1.65 -19.75 -10.34
CA LYS A 240 -1.81 -20.77 -11.39
C LYS A 240 -3.27 -20.91 -11.83
N TYR A 241 -4.19 -21.07 -10.88
CA TYR A 241 -5.63 -21.14 -11.18
C TYR A 241 -6.16 -19.86 -11.84
N TYR A 242 -5.69 -18.67 -11.42
CA TYR A 242 -6.06 -17.43 -12.08
C TYR A 242 -5.56 -17.35 -13.53
N LEU A 243 -4.35 -17.84 -13.80
CA LEU A 243 -3.77 -17.91 -15.15
C LEU A 243 -4.56 -18.84 -16.06
N GLU A 244 -4.97 -20.01 -15.57
CA GLU A 244 -5.82 -20.96 -16.30
C GLU A 244 -7.12 -20.28 -16.76
N LEU A 245 -7.77 -19.52 -15.88
CA LEU A 245 -9.03 -18.83 -16.20
C LEU A 245 -8.86 -17.56 -17.07
N SER A 246 -7.66 -16.97 -17.08
CA SER A 246 -7.46 -15.61 -17.59
C SER A 246 -6.31 -15.44 -18.59
N GLY A 247 -5.66 -16.52 -19.02
CA GLY A 247 -4.47 -16.49 -19.87
C GLY A 247 -4.62 -15.59 -21.10
N ASP A 248 -5.72 -15.70 -21.85
CA ASP A 248 -5.98 -14.86 -23.03
C ASP A 248 -6.12 -13.37 -22.72
N GLU A 249 -6.70 -13.04 -21.56
CA GLU A 249 -6.84 -11.65 -21.13
C GLU A 249 -5.50 -11.07 -20.69
N ILE A 250 -4.65 -11.90 -20.08
CA ILE A 250 -3.32 -11.51 -19.60
C ILE A 250 -2.35 -11.33 -20.77
N ARG A 251 -2.37 -12.25 -21.75
CA ARG A 251 -1.62 -12.10 -23.01
C ARG A 251 -1.97 -10.81 -23.75
N ARG A 252 -3.27 -10.50 -23.88
CA ARG A 252 -3.75 -9.23 -24.46
C ARG A 252 -3.38 -7.98 -23.66
N ARG A 253 -2.90 -8.14 -22.43
CA ARG A 253 -2.43 -7.07 -21.55
C ARG A 253 -0.93 -7.08 -21.39
N ASP A 254 -0.20 -7.61 -22.38
CA ASP A 254 1.28 -7.60 -22.36
C ASP A 254 1.83 -8.28 -21.09
N GLY A 255 1.20 -9.39 -20.70
CA GLY A 255 1.60 -10.20 -19.55
C GLY A 255 1.20 -9.63 -18.19
N TYR A 256 0.64 -8.42 -18.09
CA TYR A 256 0.21 -7.85 -16.81
C TYR A 256 -0.94 -8.65 -16.19
N LEU A 257 -0.73 -9.13 -14.96
CA LEU A 257 -1.69 -9.98 -14.26
C LEU A 257 -2.95 -9.21 -13.84
N PHE A 258 -2.79 -8.00 -13.29
CA PHE A 258 -3.88 -7.33 -12.57
C PHE A 258 -4.35 -6.02 -13.20
N MET A 259 -3.53 -5.39 -14.03
CA MET A 259 -3.84 -4.11 -14.66
C MET A 259 -3.82 -4.18 -16.18
N ARG A 260 -4.39 -3.14 -16.80
CA ARG A 260 -4.14 -2.84 -18.21
C ARG A 260 -2.93 -1.89 -18.29
N PRO A 261 -2.04 -2.05 -19.28
CA PRO A 261 -0.96 -1.11 -19.55
C PRO A 261 -1.48 0.34 -19.64
N GLY A 262 -0.66 1.31 -19.23
CA GLY A 262 -0.99 2.75 -19.34
C GLY A 262 -2.00 3.30 -18.32
N LYS A 263 -2.50 2.50 -17.36
CA LYS A 263 -3.41 3.00 -16.31
C LYS A 263 -2.72 4.04 -15.42
N ARG A 264 -3.24 5.28 -15.39
CA ARG A 264 -2.67 6.41 -14.61
C ARG A 264 -2.66 6.19 -13.09
N SER A 265 -3.64 5.49 -12.52
CA SER A 265 -3.76 5.29 -11.07
C SER A 265 -3.63 3.81 -10.67
N LEU A 266 -2.63 3.55 -9.82
CA LEU A 266 -2.33 2.24 -9.24
C LEU A 266 -2.85 2.07 -7.81
N LYS A 267 -3.40 3.13 -7.20
CA LYS A 267 -3.85 3.14 -5.80
C LYS A 267 -5.24 2.54 -5.63
N ASP A 268 -6.17 2.85 -6.56
CA ASP A 268 -7.52 2.29 -6.55
C ASP A 268 -7.59 1.08 -7.50
N THR A 269 -7.36 -0.09 -6.92
CA THR A 269 -7.40 -1.37 -7.64
C THR A 269 -8.81 -1.94 -7.66
N PHE A 270 -9.02 -2.98 -8.46
CA PHE A 270 -10.30 -3.68 -8.48
C PHE A 270 -10.67 -4.26 -7.10
N LEU A 271 -9.70 -4.68 -6.28
CA LEU A 271 -9.96 -5.17 -4.92
C LEU A 271 -10.48 -4.06 -3.99
N HIS A 272 -10.00 -2.83 -4.12
CA HIS A 272 -10.54 -1.67 -3.38
C HIS A 272 -12.01 -1.41 -3.76
N LYS A 273 -12.35 -1.57 -5.05
CA LYS A 273 -13.73 -1.47 -5.51
C LYS A 273 -14.62 -2.58 -4.96
N ILE A 274 -14.11 -3.81 -4.87
CA ILE A 274 -14.81 -4.93 -4.24
C ILE A 274 -15.06 -4.63 -2.76
N ALA A 275 -14.01 -4.25 -2.01
CA ALA A 275 -14.12 -3.91 -0.60
C ALA A 275 -15.06 -2.71 -0.32
N LYS A 276 -15.09 -1.71 -1.22
CA LYS A 276 -16.04 -0.60 -1.12
C LYS A 276 -17.48 -1.08 -1.34
N LYS A 277 -17.72 -1.93 -2.33
CA LYS A 277 -19.06 -2.47 -2.63
C LYS A 277 -19.56 -3.44 -1.55
N SER A 278 -18.68 -4.15 -0.87
CA SER A 278 -19.05 -5.09 0.19
C SER A 278 -19.51 -4.40 1.48
N ARG A 279 -19.33 -3.08 1.63
CA ARG A 279 -19.72 -2.35 2.84
C ARG A 279 -21.21 -2.46 3.16
N ASN A 280 -22.05 -2.58 2.13
CA ASN A 280 -23.50 -2.70 2.28
C ASN A 280 -23.94 -4.15 2.59
N LEU A 281 -23.01 -5.06 2.89
CA LEU A 281 -23.26 -6.47 3.17
C LEU A 281 -22.76 -6.85 4.57
N GLU A 282 -22.76 -5.90 5.51
CA GLU A 282 -22.31 -6.10 6.89
C GLU A 282 -23.17 -7.16 7.59
N ASP A 283 -24.49 -7.09 7.45
CA ASP A 283 -25.45 -8.05 8.02
C ASP A 283 -25.29 -9.48 7.49
N LEU A 284 -24.73 -9.62 6.29
CA LEU A 284 -24.46 -10.92 5.67
C LEU A 284 -23.06 -11.44 6.00
N GLY A 285 -22.29 -10.73 6.84
CA GLY A 285 -20.91 -11.10 7.16
C GLY A 285 -19.93 -11.00 6.00
N ALA A 286 -20.33 -10.47 4.84
CA ALA A 286 -19.49 -10.44 3.62
C ALA A 286 -18.71 -9.13 3.45
N ASN A 287 -18.77 -8.23 4.43
CA ASN A 287 -18.06 -6.95 4.39
C ASN A 287 -16.54 -7.15 4.62
N LEU A 288 -15.73 -6.88 3.60
CA LEU A 288 -14.26 -6.94 3.67
C LEU A 288 -13.61 -5.84 4.53
N ASN A 289 -14.39 -4.86 5.00
CA ASN A 289 -13.96 -3.78 5.90
C ASN A 289 -14.47 -4.02 7.34
N PHE A 290 -14.17 -5.20 7.86
CA PHE A 290 -14.59 -5.69 9.18
C PHE A 290 -13.67 -5.17 10.30
N ILE A 291 -14.11 -5.26 11.55
CA ILE A 291 -13.30 -4.90 12.72
C ILE A 291 -12.25 -5.99 12.93
N THR A 292 -10.98 -5.61 13.04
CA THR A 292 -9.83 -6.52 13.24
C THR A 292 -9.86 -7.17 14.63
N SER A 293 -9.02 -8.19 14.84
CA SER A 293 -8.95 -8.92 16.10
C SER A 293 -8.61 -8.06 17.32
N ASP A 294 -8.01 -6.88 17.12
CA ASP A 294 -7.77 -5.89 18.17
C ASP A 294 -9.04 -5.14 18.65
N GLY A 295 -10.18 -5.31 17.97
CA GLY A 295 -11.44 -4.67 18.32
C GLY A 295 -11.51 -3.16 18.04
N LEU A 296 -10.44 -2.55 17.54
CA LEU A 296 -10.31 -1.09 17.40
C LEU A 296 -10.29 -0.65 15.93
N HIS A 297 -9.57 -1.38 15.09
CA HIS A 297 -9.35 -0.97 13.71
C HIS A 297 -10.28 -1.69 12.74
N ARG A 298 -10.51 -1.09 11.56
CA ARG A 298 -11.17 -1.78 10.45
C ARG A 298 -10.13 -2.27 9.46
N PHE A 299 -10.29 -3.50 8.96
CA PHE A 299 -9.35 -4.13 8.06
C PHE A 299 -9.22 -3.35 6.75
N GLU A 300 -7.98 -2.96 6.42
CA GLU A 300 -7.64 -2.33 5.16
C GLU A 300 -6.73 -3.24 4.33
N ILE A 301 -6.86 -3.23 3.00
CA ILE A 301 -6.00 -4.03 2.09
C ILE A 301 -4.50 -3.80 2.33
N LYS A 302 -4.12 -2.59 2.77
CA LYS A 302 -2.72 -2.26 3.10
C LYS A 302 -2.17 -3.05 4.30
N TYR A 303 -3.05 -3.61 5.14
CA TYR A 303 -2.70 -4.36 6.35
C TYR A 303 -2.10 -5.74 6.07
N PHE A 304 -2.28 -6.30 4.87
CA PHE A 304 -1.56 -7.53 4.49
C PHE A 304 -0.03 -7.43 4.64
N ARG A 305 0.55 -6.27 4.34
CA ARG A 305 1.97 -6.02 4.57
C ARG A 305 2.34 -6.05 6.05
N LYS A 306 1.44 -5.55 6.91
CA LYS A 306 1.67 -5.50 8.35
C LYS A 306 1.48 -6.88 8.99
N LEU A 307 0.44 -7.61 8.56
CA LEU A 307 0.22 -9.02 8.89
C LEU A 307 1.46 -9.86 8.63
N LEU A 308 2.09 -9.73 7.44
CA LEU A 308 3.32 -10.45 7.15
C LEU A 308 4.41 -10.15 8.19
N ILE A 309 4.62 -8.88 8.53
CA ILE A 309 5.68 -8.47 9.47
C ILE A 309 5.39 -9.03 10.88
N GLN A 310 4.18 -8.81 11.40
CA GLN A 310 3.81 -9.24 12.76
C GLN A 310 3.78 -10.77 12.88
N GLU A 311 3.25 -11.49 11.88
CA GLU A 311 3.27 -12.95 11.87
C GLU A 311 4.70 -13.49 11.75
N TRP A 312 5.55 -12.86 10.92
CA TRP A 312 6.97 -13.23 10.84
C TRP A 312 7.68 -13.08 12.18
N GLU A 313 7.45 -11.97 12.88
CA GLU A 313 8.01 -11.70 14.21
C GLU A 313 7.52 -12.73 15.23
N ARG A 314 6.21 -13.00 15.30
CA ARG A 314 5.63 -14.04 16.17
C ARG A 314 6.23 -15.42 15.91
N ARG A 315 6.33 -15.85 14.65
CA ARG A 315 6.95 -17.14 14.28
C ARG A 315 8.43 -17.20 14.59
N ALA A 316 9.16 -16.10 14.42
CA ALA A 316 10.57 -16.03 14.76
C ALA A 316 10.78 -16.18 16.27
N GLU A 317 9.91 -15.58 17.08
CA GLU A 317 9.90 -15.75 18.53
C GLU A 317 9.57 -17.19 18.93
N GLU A 318 8.47 -17.77 18.41
CA GLU A 318 8.06 -19.17 18.66
C GLU A 318 9.18 -20.18 18.36
N LYS A 319 9.99 -19.91 17.33
CA LYS A 319 11.10 -20.78 16.92
C LYS A 319 12.45 -20.45 17.57
N GLY A 320 12.50 -19.47 18.48
CA GLY A 320 13.77 -19.03 19.10
C GLY A 320 14.74 -18.39 18.11
N MET A 321 14.25 -17.85 16.99
CA MET A 321 15.03 -17.19 15.92
C MET A 321 15.03 -15.66 16.04
N ASN A 322 14.73 -15.13 17.21
CA ASN A 322 14.63 -13.68 17.46
C ASN A 322 16.03 -13.02 17.42
N ASN A 323 16.50 -12.69 16.23
CA ASN A 323 17.76 -11.98 16.01
C ASN A 323 17.66 -10.96 14.88
N GLU A 324 18.61 -10.02 14.89
CA GLU A 324 18.64 -8.88 13.97
C GLU A 324 18.69 -9.29 12.48
N LYS A 325 19.32 -10.42 12.15
CA LYS A 325 19.43 -10.90 10.76
C LYS A 325 18.07 -11.38 10.24
N VAL A 326 17.27 -12.04 11.08
CA VAL A 326 15.90 -12.47 10.77
C VAL A 326 14.97 -11.27 10.58
N PHE A 327 15.09 -10.23 11.41
CA PHE A 327 14.34 -8.99 11.21
C PHE A 327 14.85 -8.15 10.03
N GLY A 328 16.15 -8.24 9.72
CA GLY A 328 16.72 -7.72 8.47
C GLY A 328 16.08 -8.37 7.23
N ALA A 329 15.82 -9.68 7.29
CA ALA A 329 15.21 -10.45 6.21
C ALA A 329 13.79 -9.95 5.88
N VAL A 330 12.91 -9.81 6.88
CA VAL A 330 11.54 -9.32 6.65
C VAL A 330 11.51 -7.86 6.18
N ARG A 331 12.43 -7.00 6.65
CA ARG A 331 12.58 -5.62 6.15
C ARG A 331 13.02 -5.61 4.68
N LYS A 332 13.94 -6.49 4.29
CA LYS A 332 14.38 -6.65 2.89
C LYS A 332 13.24 -7.13 1.99
N LEU A 333 12.46 -8.11 2.44
CA LEU A 333 11.28 -8.63 1.72
C LEU A 333 10.21 -7.55 1.53
N THR A 334 9.93 -6.75 2.56
CA THR A 334 8.90 -5.70 2.47
C THR A 334 9.42 -4.41 1.82
N GLY A 335 10.74 -4.24 1.67
CA GLY A 335 11.35 -3.00 1.19
C GLY A 335 11.22 -1.87 2.21
N HIS A 336 11.37 -2.19 3.49
CA HIS A 336 11.58 -1.20 4.54
C HIS A 336 13.07 -0.88 4.63
N ARG A 337 13.39 0.42 4.70
CA ARG A 337 14.71 0.90 5.07
C ARG A 337 14.65 1.46 6.48
N PRO A 338 15.56 1.10 7.40
CA PRO A 338 15.71 1.82 8.66
C PRO A 338 15.98 3.30 8.35
N SER A 339 15.23 4.22 8.94
CA SER A 339 15.37 5.65 8.67
C SER A 339 16.72 6.23 9.12
N ASN A 340 17.38 5.60 10.10
CA ASN A 340 18.58 6.14 10.76
C ASN A 340 19.73 5.13 10.88
N ASP A 341 19.72 4.01 10.15
CA ASP A 341 20.74 2.96 10.33
C ASP A 341 21.46 2.60 9.03
N VAL A 342 22.42 3.46 8.67
CA VAL A 342 23.33 3.28 7.52
C VAL A 342 24.20 2.04 7.72
N HIS A 343 24.62 1.75 8.96
CA HIS A 343 25.40 0.55 9.28
C HIS A 343 24.59 -0.72 9.01
N ARG A 344 23.36 -0.85 9.51
CA ARG A 344 22.50 -2.02 9.21
C ARG A 344 22.14 -2.16 7.74
N THR A 345 21.97 -1.03 7.04
CA THR A 345 21.67 -1.02 5.60
C THR A 345 22.83 -1.57 4.76
N ASN A 346 24.08 -1.37 5.20
CA ASN A 346 25.29 -1.73 4.44
C ASN A 346 25.93 -3.06 4.87
N TYR A 347 25.83 -3.46 6.15
CA TYR A 347 26.55 -4.63 6.69
C TYR A 347 25.73 -5.92 6.76
N ALA A 348 24.38 -5.86 6.77
CA ALA A 348 23.55 -7.05 6.72
C ALA A 348 23.32 -7.53 5.27
N ARG A 349 24.38 -7.95 4.58
CA ARG A 349 24.27 -8.63 3.28
C ARG A 349 23.60 -9.99 3.47
N ILE A 350 22.27 -10.03 3.40
CA ILE A 350 21.48 -11.27 3.38
C ILE A 350 21.39 -11.74 1.93
N SER A 351 21.92 -12.92 1.61
CA SER A 351 21.80 -13.54 0.28
C SER A 351 20.34 -13.93 -0.04
N VAL A 352 20.04 -14.22 -1.30
CA VAL A 352 18.70 -14.66 -1.71
C VAL A 352 18.38 -16.03 -1.12
N GLN A 353 19.39 -16.91 -1.05
CA GLN A 353 19.27 -18.25 -0.46
C GLN A 353 18.96 -18.18 1.03
N GLU A 354 19.62 -17.29 1.78
CA GLU A 354 19.31 -17.06 3.19
C GLU A 354 17.92 -16.46 3.38
N LEU A 355 17.52 -15.52 2.52
CA LEU A 355 16.18 -14.93 2.55
C LEU A 355 15.11 -16.00 2.34
N TRP A 356 15.32 -16.89 1.36
CA TRP A 356 14.44 -18.02 1.10
C TRP A 356 14.41 -19.00 2.27
N LYS A 357 15.56 -19.31 2.89
CA LYS A 357 15.63 -20.17 4.08
C LYS A 357 14.71 -19.64 5.18
N TYR A 358 14.85 -18.38 5.55
CA TYR A 358 13.98 -17.78 6.58
C TYR A 358 12.51 -17.73 6.15
N TYR A 359 12.24 -17.40 4.88
CA TYR A 359 10.87 -17.34 4.37
C TYR A 359 10.20 -18.72 4.43
N ARG A 360 10.91 -19.76 4.00
CA ARG A 360 10.44 -21.15 4.03
C ARG A 360 10.13 -21.59 5.45
N GLU A 361 11.05 -21.30 6.37
CA GLU A 361 10.93 -21.71 7.76
C GLU A 361 9.82 -20.96 8.50
N LEU A 362 9.62 -19.66 8.25
CA LEU A 362 8.73 -18.82 9.04
C LEU A 362 7.36 -18.58 8.41
N TYR A 363 7.24 -18.66 7.07
CA TYR A 363 6.08 -18.09 6.38
C TYR A 363 5.49 -18.92 5.22
N TYR A 364 6.30 -19.73 4.54
CA TYR A 364 5.90 -20.39 3.29
C TYR A 364 4.67 -21.30 3.40
N ASP A 365 4.58 -22.08 4.48
CA ASP A 365 3.50 -23.04 4.73
C ASP A 365 2.32 -22.45 5.53
N ILE A 366 2.27 -21.13 5.69
CA ILE A 366 1.14 -20.48 6.35
C ILE A 366 -0.12 -20.64 5.48
N SER A 367 -1.20 -21.08 6.15
CA SER A 367 -2.50 -21.30 5.53
C SER A 367 -3.55 -20.31 6.07
N VAL A 368 -4.15 -19.59 5.13
CA VAL A 368 -5.20 -18.59 5.37
C VAL A 368 -6.47 -18.84 4.55
N LEU A 369 -6.40 -19.73 3.56
CA LEU A 369 -7.55 -20.08 2.75
C LEU A 369 -8.51 -21.02 3.45
N THR A 370 -9.79 -20.87 3.12
CA THR A 370 -10.83 -21.84 3.51
C THR A 370 -10.66 -23.16 2.76
N GLU A 371 -11.28 -24.22 3.27
CA GLU A 371 -11.31 -25.52 2.60
C GLU A 371 -11.94 -25.45 1.21
N GLY A 372 -12.99 -24.63 1.03
CA GLY A 372 -13.64 -24.42 -0.27
C GLY A 372 -12.69 -23.78 -1.27
N GLN A 373 -11.98 -22.73 -0.85
CA GLN A 373 -10.92 -22.08 -1.63
C GLN A 373 -9.81 -23.05 -2.02
N LYS A 374 -9.28 -23.82 -1.07
CA LYS A 374 -8.21 -24.80 -1.32
C LYS A 374 -8.61 -25.86 -2.33
N ARG A 375 -9.84 -26.36 -2.26
CA ARG A 375 -10.36 -27.32 -3.27
C ARG A 375 -10.53 -26.68 -4.64
N MET A 376 -11.03 -25.44 -4.68
CA MET A 376 -11.23 -24.72 -5.93
C MET A 376 -9.92 -24.54 -6.70
N ILE A 377 -8.84 -24.16 -6.01
CA ILE A 377 -7.52 -23.94 -6.62
C ILE A 377 -6.65 -25.20 -6.70
N GLY A 378 -7.18 -26.37 -6.33
CA GLY A 378 -6.49 -27.66 -6.48
C GLY A 378 -5.42 -27.98 -5.44
N ILE A 379 -5.41 -27.31 -4.28
CA ILE A 379 -4.53 -27.68 -3.14
C ILE A 379 -5.06 -28.94 -2.46
N LEU A 380 -6.38 -29.02 -2.29
CA LEU A 380 -7.05 -30.18 -1.71
C LEU A 380 -7.81 -30.96 -2.80
N PRO A 381 -7.93 -32.29 -2.66
CA PRO A 381 -8.72 -33.08 -3.60
C PRO A 381 -10.16 -32.59 -3.63
N ARG A 382 -10.76 -32.58 -4.82
CA ARG A 382 -12.20 -32.34 -4.96
C ARG A 382 -12.92 -33.44 -4.19
N LYS A 383 -13.90 -33.08 -3.35
CA LYS A 383 -14.79 -34.08 -2.75
C LYS A 383 -15.41 -34.85 -3.91
N THR A 384 -15.02 -36.10 -4.09
CA THR A 384 -15.81 -37.04 -4.86
C THR A 384 -17.18 -37.01 -4.21
N ALA A 385 -18.24 -36.82 -5.02
CA ALA A 385 -19.58 -37.08 -4.53
C ALA A 385 -19.54 -38.52 -4.04
N SER A 386 -19.51 -38.72 -2.72
CA SER A 386 -19.71 -40.04 -2.14
C SER A 386 -21.04 -40.50 -2.74
N LYS A 387 -20.98 -41.54 -3.60
CA LYS A 387 -22.19 -42.23 -4.03
C LYS A 387 -23.03 -42.41 -2.77
N PRO A 388 -24.31 -42.00 -2.76
CA PRO A 388 -25.15 -42.29 -1.61
C PRO A 388 -25.03 -43.79 -1.38
N THR A 389 -24.50 -44.17 -0.22
CA THR A 389 -24.54 -45.55 0.24
C THR A 389 -26.01 -45.82 0.46
N ILE A 390 -26.68 -46.34 -0.57
CA ILE A 390 -28.00 -46.91 -0.41
C ILE A 390 -27.79 -48.06 0.58
N PRO A 391 -28.44 -48.04 1.75
CA PRO A 391 -28.39 -49.19 2.65
C PRO A 391 -28.89 -50.40 1.85
N GLU A 392 -28.08 -51.45 1.77
CA GLU A 392 -28.55 -52.75 1.27
C GLU A 392 -29.63 -53.24 2.25
N GLY A 393 -30.89 -52.94 1.96
CA GLY A 393 -32.00 -53.37 2.80
C GLY A 393 -33.25 -52.50 2.78
N SER A 394 -33.84 -52.23 1.60
CA SER A 394 -35.28 -51.97 1.49
C SER A 394 -35.77 -52.07 0.05
N PHE A 395 -35.63 -53.25 -0.55
CA PHE A 395 -36.48 -53.62 -1.68
C PHE A 395 -37.84 -54.08 -1.15
N ASN A 396 -38.82 -53.16 -1.12
CA ASN A 396 -40.22 -53.53 -1.30
C ASN A 396 -40.67 -53.01 -2.67
N SER A 397 -41.11 -53.95 -3.50
CA SER A 397 -41.55 -53.78 -4.89
C SER A 397 -42.89 -53.02 -4.99
N PRO A 398 -43.45 -52.76 -6.19
CA PRO A 398 -43.60 -51.40 -6.73
C PRO A 398 -45.07 -50.94 -6.80
N SER A 399 -45.35 -49.67 -6.51
CA SER A 399 -46.60 -49.04 -6.98
C SER A 399 -46.37 -48.38 -8.33
N LYS A 400 -47.13 -48.86 -9.32
CA LYS A 400 -47.24 -48.26 -10.65
C LYS A 400 -47.82 -46.85 -10.50
N THR A 401 -47.12 -45.85 -11.02
CA THR A 401 -47.79 -44.68 -11.64
C THR A 401 -46.82 -43.96 -12.57
N ASN A 402 -47.21 -43.94 -13.84
CA ASN A 402 -46.55 -43.21 -14.91
C ASN A 402 -46.67 -41.70 -14.68
N ALA A 403 -45.56 -40.98 -14.81
CA ALA A 403 -45.58 -39.58 -15.22
C ALA A 403 -44.29 -39.25 -15.99
N THR A 404 -44.45 -39.26 -17.31
CA THR A 404 -43.51 -38.79 -18.31
C THR A 404 -43.22 -37.30 -18.12
N ILE A 405 -41.98 -36.90 -17.85
CA ILE A 405 -41.43 -35.61 -18.30
C ILE A 405 -39.99 -35.84 -18.77
N GLN A 406 -39.82 -35.84 -20.09
CA GLN A 406 -38.54 -35.67 -20.76
C GLN A 406 -38.08 -34.22 -20.60
N HIS A 407 -36.85 -33.98 -20.14
CA HIS A 407 -36.02 -32.87 -20.60
C HIS A 407 -34.55 -33.29 -20.51
N GLY A 408 -33.97 -33.54 -21.69
CA GLY A 408 -32.56 -33.87 -21.84
C GLY A 408 -31.70 -32.60 -21.75
N MET A 409 -30.67 -32.64 -20.91
CA MET A 409 -29.48 -31.84 -21.11
C MET A 409 -28.28 -32.77 -21.19
N ALA A 410 -27.67 -32.77 -22.36
CA ALA A 410 -26.47 -33.53 -22.68
C ALA A 410 -25.29 -33.02 -21.83
N LEU A 411 -24.66 -33.94 -21.09
CA LEU A 411 -23.34 -33.79 -20.52
C LEU A 411 -22.32 -33.96 -21.64
N MET A 412 -21.69 -32.88 -22.08
CA MET A 412 -20.44 -32.98 -22.84
C MET A 412 -19.27 -33.02 -21.86
N ALA A 413 -18.60 -34.17 -21.83
CA ALA A 413 -17.30 -34.34 -21.19
C ALA A 413 -16.23 -33.57 -21.98
N PRO A 414 -15.30 -32.86 -21.33
CA PRO A 414 -14.10 -32.40 -22.02
C PRO A 414 -13.14 -33.57 -22.21
N VAL A 415 -12.81 -33.78 -23.47
CA VAL A 415 -11.78 -34.67 -23.99
C VAL A 415 -10.42 -34.29 -23.39
N HIS A 416 -9.69 -35.31 -22.91
CA HIS A 416 -8.29 -35.22 -22.57
C HIS A 416 -7.47 -34.85 -23.81
N SER A 417 -6.65 -33.80 -23.73
CA SER A 417 -5.49 -33.63 -24.60
C SER A 417 -4.23 -33.52 -23.75
N ALA A 418 -3.46 -34.60 -23.75
CA ALA A 418 -2.04 -34.57 -23.44
C ALA A 418 -1.29 -33.80 -24.54
N GLU A 419 -0.08 -33.35 -24.21
CA GLU A 419 0.97 -32.72 -25.04
C GLU A 419 1.23 -31.26 -24.65
N TYR A 420 2.21 -31.06 -23.76
CA TYR A 420 3.12 -29.91 -23.80
C TYR A 420 4.41 -30.29 -23.05
N THR A 421 5.20 -31.13 -23.71
CA THR A 421 6.64 -31.27 -23.46
C THR A 421 7.37 -30.63 -24.63
N GLY A 422 8.24 -29.67 -24.33
CA GLY A 422 9.21 -29.14 -25.31
C GLY A 422 9.08 -27.65 -25.53
N LEU A 423 9.96 -26.88 -24.87
CA LEU A 423 11.04 -26.14 -25.55
C LEU A 423 11.73 -25.25 -24.52
N LEU A 424 12.73 -25.84 -23.88
CA LEU A 424 13.92 -25.13 -23.42
C LEU A 424 14.81 -24.92 -24.65
N ASN A 425 15.14 -23.67 -24.92
CA ASN A 425 16.45 -23.19 -25.38
C ASN A 425 16.58 -21.73 -24.98
#